data_AF-A0A6L8GAD5-F1
#
_entry.id   AF-A0A6L8GAD5-F1
#
_cell.length_a   1.000
_cell.length_b   1.000
_cell.length_c   1.000
_cell.angle_alpha   90.00
_cell.angle_beta   90.00
_cell.angle_gamma   90.00
#
_symmetry.space_group_name_H-M   'P 1'
#
loop_
_entity.id
_entity.type
_entity.pdbx_description
1 polymer ?
#
loop_
_entity_poly.entity_id
_entity_poly.type
_entity_poly.pdbx_seq_one_letter_code
_entity_poly.pdbx_strand_id
1 'polypeptide(L)'
;MLADGDPERALEALNPLIGREDITRDEQELHAHVLLELRQYAMAGPLIQELKISYPDEESIWFLEMLYCEWNKEPFRVIELAGNILERSPGDARVWDTLGRIYYDLNSIDDARASYRKAVELDPDNSTYRNHLGLTHAAVGERKQAEENYRAAIKLNGNDVEAYRNLVSMRKFTSPDDPDVKSLEALWEGDDLDHNARCRLAFALGKIFDDCGIHDRAFRYYENGNRIKMGEITQSGFDIGRYLVHIDRIAETFQKPPRVTADVDSARPRPIFVLGMSRSGTTLIEQVISRHANVTGRGELPCIEMAIARLEKDYDERRVYPDDFLHLEKSMLDNEAKAYLDWVTRLHDLDTGHFTDKMPFNFAHIWLIRSLFPDAAIIHCHRHPLDVILSNYFQWFGSDINYVYDLEILARFYVCYHRMMDH
;
A
#
# COMPACT_ATOMS: atom_id res chain seq x y z
N MET A 1 18.31 -18.22 -9.42
CA MET A 1 18.79 -16.85 -9.11
C MET A 1 17.62 -15.97 -8.66
N LEU A 2 16.72 -15.48 -9.52
CA LEU A 2 15.48 -14.84 -9.03
C LEU A 2 14.57 -15.81 -8.27
N ALA A 3 14.48 -17.06 -8.73
CA ALA A 3 13.77 -18.13 -8.02
C ALA A 3 14.37 -18.45 -6.63
N ASP A 4 15.59 -17.98 -6.33
CA ASP A 4 16.23 -18.15 -5.02
C ASP A 4 15.91 -16.98 -4.07
N GLY A 5 15.09 -16.01 -4.51
CA GLY A 5 14.59 -14.91 -3.68
C GLY A 5 15.58 -13.76 -3.41
N ASP A 6 16.72 -13.73 -4.09
CA ASP A 6 17.78 -12.72 -3.86
C ASP A 6 18.02 -11.87 -5.13
N PRO A 7 17.32 -10.73 -5.27
CA PRO A 7 17.48 -9.85 -6.43
C PRO A 7 18.83 -9.14 -6.46
N GLU A 8 19.49 -8.91 -5.32
CA GLU A 8 20.83 -8.29 -5.30
C GLU A 8 21.86 -9.24 -5.90
N ARG A 9 21.83 -10.51 -5.51
CA ARG A 9 22.70 -11.53 -6.10
C ARG A 9 22.41 -11.76 -7.58
N ALA A 10 21.14 -11.66 -7.98
CA ALA A 10 20.78 -11.70 -9.39
C ALA A 10 21.39 -10.51 -10.16
N LEU A 11 21.34 -9.30 -9.59
CA LEU A 11 21.97 -8.12 -10.19
C LEU A 11 23.49 -8.28 -10.30
N GLU A 12 24.16 -8.78 -9.26
CA GLU A 12 25.61 -9.06 -9.29
C GLU A 12 26.00 -10.02 -10.41
N ALA A 13 25.19 -11.06 -10.65
CA ALA A 13 25.41 -12.01 -11.72
C ALA A 13 25.17 -11.41 -13.12
N LEU A 14 24.26 -10.44 -13.24
CA LEU A 14 23.95 -9.75 -14.50
C LEU A 14 24.94 -8.64 -14.83
N ASN A 15 25.53 -7.97 -13.83
CA ASN A 15 26.45 -6.85 -14.00
C ASN A 15 27.54 -7.06 -15.06
N PRO A 16 28.21 -8.24 -15.16
CA PRO A 16 29.23 -8.48 -16.18
C PRO A 16 28.70 -8.58 -17.61
N LEU A 17 27.38 -8.76 -17.79
CA LEU A 17 26.72 -8.91 -19.10
C LEU A 17 26.21 -7.58 -19.63
N ILE A 18 25.92 -6.61 -18.75
CA ILE A 18 25.40 -5.30 -19.10
C ILE A 18 26.39 -4.57 -20.03
N GLY A 19 25.89 -4.11 -21.19
CA GLY A 19 26.67 -3.34 -22.16
C GLY A 19 27.53 -4.18 -23.12
N ARG A 20 27.45 -5.51 -23.06
CA ARG A 20 28.04 -6.36 -24.11
C ARG A 20 27.22 -6.28 -25.39
N GLU A 21 27.88 -6.34 -26.54
CA GLU A 21 27.21 -6.37 -27.86
C GLU A 21 26.38 -7.64 -28.08
N ASP A 22 26.69 -8.73 -27.38
CA ASP A 22 26.04 -10.03 -27.49
C ASP A 22 25.00 -10.31 -26.39
N ILE A 23 24.63 -9.30 -25.59
CA ILE A 23 23.59 -9.46 -24.57
C ILE A 23 22.27 -9.86 -25.22
N THR A 24 21.65 -10.91 -24.68
CA THR A 24 20.39 -11.43 -25.20
C THR A 24 19.20 -10.63 -24.67
N ARG A 25 18.09 -10.65 -25.40
CA ARG A 25 16.81 -10.08 -24.95
C ARG A 25 16.40 -10.61 -23.58
N ASP A 26 16.49 -11.92 -23.37
CA ASP A 26 16.08 -12.56 -22.11
C ASP A 26 16.93 -12.09 -20.92
N GLU A 27 18.23 -11.83 -21.12
CA GLU A 27 19.11 -11.24 -20.10
C GLU A 27 18.75 -9.79 -19.81
N GLN A 28 18.38 -9.01 -20.83
CA GLN A 28 17.92 -7.63 -20.67
C GLN A 28 16.56 -7.55 -19.95
N GLU A 29 15.61 -8.43 -20.28
CA GLU A 29 14.32 -8.54 -19.58
C GLU A 29 14.51 -8.94 -18.11
N LEU A 30 15.38 -9.92 -17.86
CA LEU A 30 15.74 -10.34 -16.52
C LEU A 30 16.39 -9.18 -15.74
N HIS A 31 17.27 -8.41 -16.36
CA HIS A 31 17.86 -7.22 -15.77
C HIS A 31 16.82 -6.15 -15.43
N ALA A 32 15.90 -5.85 -16.35
CA ALA A 32 14.80 -4.94 -16.07
C ALA A 32 13.96 -5.40 -14.88
N HIS A 33 13.60 -6.68 -14.83
CA HIS A 33 12.84 -7.25 -13.72
C HIS A 33 13.57 -7.15 -12.39
N VAL A 34 14.87 -7.49 -12.34
CA VAL A 34 15.70 -7.36 -11.13
C VAL A 34 15.79 -5.90 -10.66
N LEU A 35 15.98 -4.95 -11.58
CA LEU A 35 16.01 -3.52 -11.23
C LEU A 35 14.68 -3.06 -10.64
N LEU A 36 13.57 -3.53 -11.19
CA LEU A 36 12.26 -3.27 -10.61
C LEU A 36 12.20 -3.82 -9.18
N GLU A 37 12.62 -5.06 -8.92
CA GLU A 37 12.51 -5.73 -7.61
C GLU A 37 13.33 -4.98 -6.55
N LEU A 38 14.48 -4.44 -6.98
CA LEU A 38 15.35 -3.57 -6.17
C LEU A 38 14.85 -2.11 -6.09
N ARG A 39 13.67 -1.81 -6.66
CA ARG A 39 13.05 -0.48 -6.71
C ARG A 39 13.93 0.59 -7.38
N GLN A 40 14.82 0.17 -8.28
CA GLN A 40 15.71 1.05 -9.05
C GLN A 40 15.01 1.57 -10.31
N TYR A 41 13.87 2.27 -10.13
CA TYR A 41 13.01 2.70 -11.23
C TYR A 41 13.70 3.63 -12.24
N ALA A 42 14.64 4.46 -11.77
CA ALA A 42 15.41 5.35 -12.64
C ALA A 42 16.28 4.60 -13.67
N MET A 43 16.68 3.37 -13.36
CA MET A 43 17.43 2.49 -14.26
C MET A 43 16.49 1.57 -15.05
N ALA A 44 15.46 1.03 -14.40
CA ALA A 44 14.51 0.11 -15.04
C ALA A 44 13.72 0.81 -16.16
N GLY A 45 13.26 2.04 -15.94
CA GLY A 45 12.40 2.78 -16.89
C GLY A 45 13.02 2.93 -18.28
N PRO A 46 14.22 3.51 -18.42
CA PRO A 46 14.90 3.62 -19.72
C PRO A 46 15.12 2.28 -20.41
N LEU A 47 15.54 1.25 -19.66
CA LEU A 47 15.78 -0.10 -20.20
C LEU A 47 14.49 -0.72 -20.75
N ILE A 48 13.37 -0.59 -20.04
CA ILE A 48 12.07 -1.09 -20.50
C ILE A 48 11.61 -0.35 -21.77
N GLN A 49 11.86 0.96 -21.88
CA GLN A 49 11.53 1.70 -23.10
C GLN A 49 12.39 1.27 -24.29
N GLU A 50 13.69 1.03 -24.09
CA GLU A 50 14.58 0.49 -25.14
C GLU A 50 14.13 -0.89 -25.62
N LEU A 51 13.80 -1.78 -24.67
CA LEU A 51 13.26 -3.11 -24.95
C LEU A 51 11.97 -3.03 -25.75
N LYS A 52 11.04 -2.13 -25.38
CA LYS A 52 9.78 -1.95 -26.09
C LYS A 52 9.97 -1.44 -27.53
N ILE A 53 10.94 -0.56 -27.77
CA ILE A 53 11.26 -0.08 -29.13
C ILE A 53 11.86 -1.22 -29.97
N SER A 54 12.74 -2.01 -29.37
CA SER A 54 13.45 -3.09 -30.06
C SER A 54 12.56 -4.32 -30.33
N TYR A 55 11.57 -4.55 -29.46
CA TYR A 55 10.74 -5.75 -29.44
C TYR A 55 9.25 -5.40 -29.16
N PRO A 56 8.59 -4.61 -30.03
CA PRO A 56 7.26 -4.07 -29.77
C PRO A 56 6.14 -5.12 -29.72
N ASP A 57 6.39 -6.32 -30.22
CA ASP A 57 5.43 -7.43 -30.28
C ASP A 57 5.60 -8.44 -29.15
N GLU A 58 6.65 -8.31 -28.31
CA GLU A 58 6.92 -9.24 -27.21
C GLU A 58 6.10 -8.89 -25.97
N GLU A 59 5.16 -9.76 -25.61
CA GLU A 59 4.21 -9.54 -24.52
C GLU A 59 4.87 -9.44 -23.14
N SER A 60 5.98 -10.14 -22.93
CA SER A 60 6.74 -10.08 -21.68
C SER A 60 7.26 -8.67 -21.37
N ILE A 61 7.60 -7.88 -22.39
CA ILE A 61 8.11 -6.51 -22.24
C ILE A 61 6.97 -5.55 -21.86
N TRP A 62 5.78 -5.74 -22.44
CA TRP A 62 4.59 -4.98 -22.02
C TRP A 62 4.19 -5.32 -20.59
N PHE A 63 4.32 -6.58 -20.18
CA PHE A 63 4.14 -6.98 -18.78
C PHE A 63 5.18 -6.31 -17.85
N LEU A 64 6.44 -6.18 -18.27
CA LEU A 64 7.45 -5.43 -17.51
C LEU A 64 7.10 -3.93 -17.39
N GLU A 65 6.60 -3.30 -18.46
CA GLU A 65 6.11 -1.91 -18.36
C GLU A 65 4.90 -1.80 -17.42
N MET A 66 4.02 -2.79 -17.43
CA MET A 66 2.89 -2.85 -16.51
C MET A 66 3.35 -2.94 -15.05
N LEU A 67 4.33 -3.80 -14.73
CA LEU A 67 4.95 -3.88 -13.39
C LEU A 67 5.65 -2.58 -13.00
N TYR A 68 6.38 -1.95 -13.93
CA TYR A 68 6.99 -0.64 -13.71
C TYR A 68 5.93 0.41 -13.33
N CYS A 69 4.78 0.43 -14.00
CA CYS A 69 3.69 1.35 -13.71
C CYS A 69 3.02 1.03 -12.36
N GLU A 70 2.81 -0.25 -12.04
CA GLU A 70 2.28 -0.69 -10.73
C GLU A 70 3.17 -0.19 -9.60
N TRP A 71 4.48 -0.38 -9.70
CA TRP A 71 5.43 -0.05 -8.64
C TRP A 71 5.73 1.44 -8.53
N ASN A 72 5.52 2.20 -9.60
CA ASN A 72 5.49 3.68 -9.56
C ASN A 72 4.12 4.24 -9.11
N LYS A 73 3.19 3.39 -8.67
CA LYS A 73 1.84 3.77 -8.23
C LYS A 73 1.06 4.54 -9.31
N GLU A 74 1.11 4.06 -10.55
CA GLU A 74 0.33 4.55 -11.70
C GLU A 74 -0.84 3.61 -12.06
N PRO A 75 -1.85 3.43 -11.18
CA PRO A 75 -2.84 2.35 -11.30
C PRO A 75 -3.65 2.39 -12.60
N PHE A 76 -4.00 3.59 -13.08
CA PHE A 76 -4.79 3.72 -14.31
C PHE A 76 -4.00 3.40 -15.57
N ARG A 77 -2.69 3.61 -15.55
CA ARG A 77 -1.81 3.21 -16.65
C ARG A 77 -1.64 1.68 -16.66
N VAL A 78 -1.61 1.06 -15.48
CA VAL A 78 -1.66 -0.41 -15.36
C VAL A 78 -2.94 -0.96 -15.98
N ILE A 79 -4.10 -0.38 -15.67
CA ILE A 79 -5.39 -0.81 -16.25
C ILE A 79 -5.39 -0.67 -17.79
N GLU A 80 -4.88 0.45 -18.32
CA GLU A 80 -4.76 0.66 -19.77
C GLU A 80 -3.83 -0.37 -20.43
N LEU A 81 -2.64 -0.57 -19.87
CA LEU A 81 -1.67 -1.54 -20.37
C LEU A 81 -2.22 -2.97 -20.32
N ALA A 82 -2.87 -3.34 -19.21
CA ALA A 82 -3.48 -4.65 -19.06
C ALA A 82 -4.56 -4.91 -20.12
N GLY A 83 -5.40 -3.90 -20.43
CA GLY A 83 -6.37 -3.99 -21.53
C GLY A 83 -5.70 -4.31 -22.86
N ASN A 84 -4.64 -3.59 -23.21
CA ASN A 84 -3.88 -3.81 -24.45
C ASN A 84 -3.21 -5.21 -24.50
N ILE A 85 -2.68 -5.70 -23.39
CA ILE A 85 -2.07 -7.03 -23.31
C ILE A 85 -3.14 -8.12 -23.47
N LEU A 86 -4.28 -7.98 -22.79
CA LEU A 86 -5.37 -8.96 -22.80
C LEU A 86 -6.11 -9.04 -24.14
N GLU A 87 -6.08 -7.99 -24.98
CA GLU A 87 -6.57 -8.05 -26.36
C GLU A 87 -5.80 -9.07 -27.21
N ARG A 88 -4.49 -9.24 -26.94
CA ARG A 88 -3.61 -10.17 -27.66
C ARG A 88 -3.52 -11.53 -26.97
N SER A 89 -3.44 -11.50 -25.64
CA SER A 89 -3.26 -12.68 -24.78
C SER A 89 -4.28 -12.69 -23.63
N PRO A 90 -5.55 -13.02 -23.90
CA PRO A 90 -6.59 -13.06 -22.87
C PRO A 90 -6.36 -14.14 -21.80
N GLY A 91 -5.43 -15.07 -22.05
CA GLY A 91 -5.06 -16.17 -21.16
C GLY A 91 -3.88 -15.89 -20.22
N ASP A 92 -3.33 -14.67 -20.18
CA ASP A 92 -2.23 -14.36 -19.26
C ASP A 92 -2.74 -14.16 -17.82
N ALA A 93 -2.63 -15.21 -16.99
CA ALA A 93 -3.06 -15.18 -15.60
C ALA A 93 -2.37 -14.09 -14.76
N ARG A 94 -1.13 -13.73 -15.10
CA ARG A 94 -0.34 -12.72 -14.35
C ARG A 94 -0.93 -11.33 -14.53
N VAL A 95 -1.45 -11.03 -15.71
CA VAL A 95 -2.11 -9.76 -16.02
C VAL A 95 -3.43 -9.65 -15.26
N TRP A 96 -4.23 -10.72 -15.24
CA TRP A 96 -5.46 -10.78 -14.46
C TRP A 96 -5.20 -10.64 -12.95
N ASP A 97 -4.15 -11.27 -12.42
CA ASP A 97 -3.77 -11.10 -11.02
C ASP A 97 -3.35 -9.66 -10.71
N THR A 98 -2.55 -9.05 -11.59
CA THR A 98 -2.10 -7.66 -11.43
C THR A 98 -3.26 -6.69 -11.49
N LEU A 99 -4.20 -6.86 -12.43
CA LEU A 99 -5.47 -6.11 -12.45
C LEU A 99 -6.24 -6.28 -11.15
N GLY A 100 -6.31 -7.51 -10.62
CA GLY A 100 -6.94 -7.79 -9.34
C GLY A 100 -6.33 -6.97 -8.19
N ARG A 101 -4.99 -6.90 -8.11
CA ARG A 101 -4.29 -6.08 -7.09
C ARG A 101 -4.61 -4.60 -7.25
N ILE A 102 -4.52 -4.08 -8.47
CA ILE A 102 -4.83 -2.66 -8.74
C ILE A 102 -6.27 -2.33 -8.37
N TYR A 103 -7.25 -3.14 -8.76
CA TYR A 103 -8.64 -2.90 -8.38
C TYR A 103 -8.88 -3.04 -6.88
N TYR A 104 -8.18 -3.96 -6.21
CA TYR A 104 -8.26 -4.11 -4.76
C TYR A 104 -7.76 -2.84 -4.05
N ASP A 105 -6.60 -2.32 -4.46
CA ASP A 105 -6.01 -1.09 -3.92
C ASP A 105 -6.88 0.15 -4.19
N LEU A 106 -7.58 0.18 -5.33
CA LEU A 106 -8.55 1.21 -5.67
C LEU A 106 -9.91 1.02 -5.00
N ASN A 107 -10.04 0.05 -4.08
CA ASN A 107 -11.26 -0.31 -3.37
C ASN A 107 -12.43 -0.75 -4.29
N SER A 108 -12.14 -1.15 -5.53
CA SER A 108 -13.10 -1.73 -6.48
C SER A 108 -13.15 -3.25 -6.31
N ILE A 109 -13.73 -3.70 -5.19
CA ILE A 109 -13.63 -5.09 -4.73
C ILE A 109 -14.30 -6.09 -5.70
N ASP A 110 -15.36 -5.70 -6.40
CA ASP A 110 -16.02 -6.58 -7.38
C ASP A 110 -15.15 -6.80 -8.63
N ASP A 111 -14.52 -5.75 -9.16
CA ASP A 111 -13.59 -5.86 -10.28
C ASP A 111 -12.33 -6.66 -9.89
N ALA A 112 -11.83 -6.45 -8.68
CA ALA A 112 -10.73 -7.21 -8.11
C ALA A 112 -11.07 -8.70 -8.04
N ARG A 113 -12.26 -9.03 -7.51
CA ARG A 113 -12.75 -10.42 -7.40
C ARG A 113 -12.91 -11.07 -8.77
N ALA A 114 -13.46 -10.34 -9.74
CA ALA A 114 -13.60 -10.85 -11.11
C ALA A 114 -12.24 -11.16 -11.75
N SER A 115 -11.26 -10.27 -11.57
CA SER A 115 -9.91 -10.41 -12.12
C SER A 115 -9.14 -11.55 -11.45
N TYR A 116 -9.12 -11.63 -10.11
CA TYR A 116 -8.47 -12.75 -9.41
C TYR A 116 -9.12 -14.10 -9.70
N ARG A 117 -10.46 -14.15 -9.81
CA ARG A 117 -11.13 -15.39 -10.22
C ARG A 117 -10.63 -15.84 -11.60
N LYS A 118 -10.44 -14.89 -12.53
CA LYS A 118 -9.90 -15.21 -13.84
C LYS A 118 -8.46 -15.72 -13.79
N ALA A 119 -7.61 -15.12 -12.95
CA ALA A 119 -6.25 -15.62 -12.71
C ALA A 119 -6.25 -17.06 -12.18
N VAL A 120 -7.11 -17.37 -11.19
CA VAL A 120 -7.26 -18.73 -10.62
C VAL A 120 -7.85 -19.72 -11.63
N GLU A 121 -8.77 -19.30 -12.51
CA GLU A 121 -9.29 -20.15 -13.59
C GLU A 121 -8.20 -20.54 -14.60
N LEU A 122 -7.29 -19.61 -14.90
CA LEU A 122 -6.20 -19.81 -15.87
C LEU A 122 -5.02 -20.60 -15.29
N ASP A 123 -4.73 -20.41 -13.99
CA ASP A 123 -3.67 -21.12 -13.27
C ASP A 123 -4.14 -21.53 -11.85
N PRO A 124 -4.86 -22.67 -11.74
CA PRO A 124 -5.48 -23.09 -10.48
C PRO A 124 -4.51 -23.63 -9.42
N ASP A 125 -3.26 -23.91 -9.80
CA ASP A 125 -2.21 -24.46 -8.94
C ASP A 125 -1.26 -23.38 -8.40
N ASN A 126 -1.55 -22.11 -8.67
CA ASN A 126 -0.82 -20.96 -8.13
C ASN A 126 -1.34 -20.57 -6.73
N SER A 127 -0.49 -20.71 -5.69
CA SER A 127 -0.87 -20.34 -4.32
C SER A 127 -1.17 -18.86 -4.18
N THR A 128 -0.38 -17.99 -4.82
CA THR A 128 -0.53 -16.53 -4.76
C THR A 128 -1.89 -16.08 -5.28
N TYR A 129 -2.33 -16.60 -6.44
CA TYR A 129 -3.62 -16.21 -7.03
C TYR A 129 -4.81 -16.64 -6.15
N ARG A 130 -4.72 -17.81 -5.51
CA ARG A 130 -5.73 -18.23 -4.53
C ARG A 130 -5.74 -17.35 -3.30
N ASN A 131 -4.57 -17.00 -2.77
CA ASN A 131 -4.46 -16.09 -1.64
C ASN A 131 -5.11 -14.73 -1.97
N HIS A 132 -4.83 -14.17 -3.14
CA HIS A 132 -5.44 -12.93 -3.60
C HIS A 132 -6.96 -13.01 -3.78
N LEU A 133 -7.49 -14.10 -4.35
CA LEU A 133 -8.93 -14.31 -4.40
C LEU A 133 -9.55 -14.35 -3.00
N GLY A 134 -8.86 -14.99 -2.03
CA GLY A 134 -9.25 -14.98 -0.62
C GLY A 134 -9.36 -13.58 -0.02
N LEU A 135 -8.46 -12.65 -0.37
CA LEU A 135 -8.51 -11.25 0.09
C LEU A 135 -9.82 -10.55 -0.29
N THR A 136 -10.35 -10.81 -1.49
CA THR A 136 -11.61 -10.20 -1.93
C THR A 136 -12.81 -10.73 -1.17
N HIS A 137 -12.86 -12.05 -0.92
CA HIS A 137 -13.89 -12.65 -0.07
C HIS A 137 -13.83 -12.11 1.37
N ALA A 138 -12.62 -11.93 1.91
CA ALA A 138 -12.43 -11.33 3.23
C ALA A 138 -12.96 -9.88 3.27
N ALA A 139 -12.67 -9.08 2.25
CA ALA A 139 -13.09 -7.68 2.16
C ALA A 139 -14.63 -7.51 2.17
N VAL A 140 -15.38 -8.43 1.54
CA VAL A 140 -16.85 -8.41 1.55
C VAL A 140 -17.48 -9.19 2.71
N GLY A 141 -16.68 -9.74 3.62
CA GLY A 141 -17.14 -10.47 4.81
C GLY A 141 -17.53 -11.93 4.57
N GLU A 142 -17.23 -12.49 3.39
CA GLU A 142 -17.44 -13.89 3.00
C GLU A 142 -16.36 -14.79 3.63
N ARG A 143 -16.35 -14.89 4.96
CA ARG A 143 -15.27 -15.51 5.75
C ARG A 143 -14.97 -16.96 5.37
N LYS A 144 -15.99 -17.75 5.06
CA LYS A 144 -15.82 -19.18 4.73
C LYS A 144 -15.06 -19.35 3.42
N GLN A 145 -15.44 -18.59 2.40
CA GLN A 145 -14.80 -18.60 1.09
C GLN A 145 -13.37 -18.06 1.16
N ALA A 146 -13.13 -17.03 1.98
CA ALA A 146 -11.78 -16.53 2.24
C ALA A 146 -10.89 -17.64 2.85
N GLU A 147 -11.37 -18.31 3.90
CA GLU A 147 -10.64 -19.42 4.54
C GLU A 147 -10.39 -20.58 3.58
N GLU A 148 -11.38 -20.98 2.78
CA GLU A 148 -11.20 -22.04 1.76
C GLU A 148 -10.08 -21.71 0.77
N ASN A 149 -9.99 -20.45 0.32
CA ASN A 149 -8.93 -19.99 -0.58
C ASN A 149 -7.56 -19.95 0.09
N TYR A 150 -7.44 -19.41 1.31
CA TYR A 150 -6.17 -19.39 2.05
C TYR A 150 -5.67 -20.80 2.34
N ARG A 151 -6.56 -21.72 2.76
CA ARG A 151 -6.24 -23.13 2.97
C ARG A 151 -5.74 -23.80 1.69
N ALA A 152 -6.36 -23.49 0.55
CA ALA A 152 -5.94 -24.01 -0.73
C ALA A 152 -4.55 -23.47 -1.14
N ALA A 153 -4.28 -22.18 -0.91
CA ALA A 153 -2.96 -21.59 -1.11
C ALA A 153 -1.88 -22.27 -0.25
N ILE A 154 -2.14 -22.43 1.06
CA ILE A 154 -1.24 -23.13 2.00
C ILE A 154 -1.00 -24.59 1.59
N LYS A 155 -2.01 -25.26 1.02
CA LYS A 155 -1.85 -26.64 0.54
C LYS A 155 -0.95 -26.73 -0.69
N LEU A 156 -1.03 -25.74 -1.59
CA LEU A 156 -0.19 -25.67 -2.79
C LEU A 156 1.25 -25.29 -2.43
N ASN A 157 1.42 -24.34 -1.51
CA ASN A 157 2.71 -23.94 -0.98
C ASN A 157 2.67 -23.88 0.55
N GLY A 158 3.25 -24.89 1.20
CA GLY A 158 3.30 -24.99 2.66
C GLY A 158 4.11 -23.90 3.35
N ASN A 159 4.91 -23.14 2.60
CA ASN A 159 5.72 -22.02 3.10
C ASN A 159 5.10 -20.65 2.78
N ASP A 160 3.86 -20.60 2.30
CA ASP A 160 3.16 -19.35 1.96
C ASP A 160 2.76 -18.57 3.23
N VAL A 161 3.71 -17.80 3.76
CA VAL A 161 3.53 -16.98 4.97
C VAL A 161 2.43 -15.92 4.77
N GLU A 162 2.23 -15.42 3.55
CA GLU A 162 1.17 -14.47 3.23
C GLU A 162 -0.21 -15.10 3.45
N ALA A 163 -0.43 -16.30 2.90
CA ALA A 163 -1.68 -17.04 3.06
C ALA A 163 -1.93 -17.40 4.53
N TYR A 164 -0.91 -17.80 5.29
CA TYR A 164 -1.06 -18.02 6.73
C TYR A 164 -1.40 -16.74 7.48
N ARG A 165 -0.74 -15.62 7.19
CA ARG A 165 -1.04 -14.34 7.86
C ARG A 165 -2.48 -13.91 7.60
N ASN A 166 -2.98 -14.08 6.38
CA ASN A 166 -4.35 -13.76 6.01
C ASN A 166 -5.37 -14.71 6.66
N LEU A 167 -5.06 -16.00 6.75
CA LEU A 167 -5.86 -16.95 7.53
C LEU A 167 -5.90 -16.55 9.02
N VAL A 168 -4.74 -16.18 9.57
CA VAL A 168 -4.58 -15.79 10.96
C VAL A 168 -5.33 -14.50 11.28
N SER A 169 -5.37 -13.52 10.38
CA SER A 169 -6.14 -12.28 10.58
C SER A 169 -7.66 -12.52 10.59
N MET A 170 -8.15 -13.54 9.87
CA MET A 170 -9.57 -13.82 9.69
C MET A 170 -10.18 -14.71 10.78
N ARG A 171 -9.35 -15.47 11.50
CA ARG A 171 -9.75 -16.43 12.51
C ARG A 171 -9.21 -16.05 13.88
N LYS A 172 -9.99 -16.32 14.94
CA LYS A 172 -9.51 -16.25 16.32
C LYS A 172 -8.97 -17.61 16.76
N PHE A 173 -7.75 -17.64 17.29
CA PHE A 173 -7.15 -18.85 17.84
C PHE A 173 -7.52 -19.00 19.33
N THR A 174 -7.80 -20.22 19.77
CA THR A 174 -8.22 -20.50 21.16
C THR A 174 -7.32 -21.51 21.84
N SER A 175 -6.37 -22.11 21.12
CA SER A 175 -5.44 -23.09 21.64
C SER A 175 -4.08 -22.98 20.93
N PRO A 176 -2.96 -23.02 21.68
CA PRO A 176 -1.63 -23.13 21.09
C PRO A 176 -1.36 -24.51 20.46
N ASP A 177 -2.20 -25.51 20.71
CA ASP A 177 -2.04 -26.87 20.16
C ASP A 177 -2.64 -27.04 18.76
N ASP A 178 -3.20 -25.98 18.18
CA ASP A 178 -3.80 -26.00 16.85
C ASP A 178 -2.80 -26.49 15.79
N PRO A 179 -3.22 -27.32 14.82
CA PRO A 179 -2.33 -27.78 13.75
C PRO A 179 -1.64 -26.64 13.00
N ASP A 180 -2.32 -25.51 12.79
CA ASP A 180 -1.73 -24.36 12.09
C ASP A 180 -0.64 -23.68 12.92
N VAL A 181 -0.81 -23.63 14.25
CA VAL A 181 0.22 -23.09 15.15
C VAL A 181 1.49 -23.93 15.01
N LYS A 182 1.36 -25.26 15.00
CA LYS A 182 2.51 -26.18 14.88
C LYS A 182 3.23 -26.02 13.55
N SER A 183 2.49 -25.86 12.45
CA SER A 183 3.08 -25.60 11.14
C SER A 183 3.84 -24.26 11.11
N LEU A 184 3.26 -23.21 11.70
CA LEU A 184 3.89 -21.89 11.75
C LEU A 184 5.11 -21.85 12.69
N GLU A 185 5.07 -22.55 13.82
CA GLU A 185 6.24 -22.73 14.68
C GLU A 185 7.34 -23.51 13.98
N ALA A 186 7.00 -24.57 13.22
CA ALA A 186 7.99 -25.31 12.44
C ALA A 186 8.66 -24.43 11.36
N LEU A 187 7.88 -23.57 10.68
CA LEU A 187 8.42 -22.57 9.75
C LEU A 187 9.33 -21.54 10.46
N TRP A 188 9.00 -21.17 11.69
CA TRP A 188 9.78 -20.20 12.48
C TRP A 188 11.15 -20.74 12.92
N GLU A 189 11.20 -22.03 13.25
CA GLU A 189 12.43 -22.75 13.62
C GLU A 189 13.29 -23.16 12.41
N GLY A 190 12.73 -23.11 11.19
CA GLY A 190 13.47 -23.35 9.95
C GLY A 190 14.29 -22.14 9.50
N ASP A 191 15.28 -22.40 8.64
CA ASP A 191 16.18 -21.39 8.06
C ASP A 191 15.82 -21.04 6.59
N ASP A 192 14.74 -21.60 6.05
CA ASP A 192 14.38 -21.51 4.63
C ASP A 192 13.61 -20.21 4.27
N LEU A 193 13.27 -19.37 5.25
CA LEU A 193 12.52 -18.14 5.03
C LEU A 193 13.45 -16.94 4.87
N ASP A 194 13.16 -16.12 3.87
CA ASP A 194 13.78 -14.81 3.76
C ASP A 194 13.40 -13.90 4.94
N HIS A 195 14.15 -12.80 5.12
CA HIS A 195 13.99 -11.87 6.23
C HIS A 195 12.59 -11.25 6.31
N ASN A 196 11.94 -11.04 5.17
CA ASN A 196 10.66 -10.37 5.02
C ASN A 196 9.49 -11.32 5.34
N ALA A 197 9.56 -12.57 4.87
CA ALA A 197 8.68 -13.66 5.27
C ALA A 197 8.81 -13.94 6.77
N ARG A 198 10.04 -13.98 7.31
CA ARG A 198 10.29 -14.20 8.73
C ARG A 198 9.71 -13.07 9.61
N CYS A 199 9.79 -11.82 9.16
CA CYS A 199 9.11 -10.68 9.78
C CYS A 199 7.61 -10.95 9.94
N ARG A 200 6.93 -11.26 8.84
CA ARG A 200 5.47 -11.45 8.81
C ARG A 200 5.01 -12.67 9.59
N LEU A 201 5.80 -13.75 9.56
CA LEU A 201 5.56 -14.93 10.37
C LEU A 201 5.56 -14.60 11.86
N ALA A 202 6.50 -13.75 12.31
CA ALA A 202 6.54 -13.29 13.70
C ALA A 202 5.25 -12.54 14.09
N PHE A 203 4.74 -11.65 13.24
CA PHE A 203 3.45 -10.97 13.52
C PHE A 203 2.26 -11.94 13.54
N ALA A 204 2.24 -12.96 12.67
CA ALA A 204 1.20 -13.98 12.66
C ALA A 204 1.22 -14.80 13.96
N LEU A 205 2.39 -15.30 14.38
CA LEU A 205 2.56 -16.02 15.65
C LEU A 205 2.22 -15.12 16.85
N GLY A 206 2.64 -13.85 16.83
CA GLY A 206 2.27 -12.85 17.81
C GLY A 206 0.75 -12.76 18.00
N LYS A 207 0.00 -12.60 16.90
CA LYS A 207 -1.47 -12.58 16.96
C LYS A 207 -2.06 -13.87 17.51
N ILE A 208 -1.57 -15.02 17.06
CA ILE A 208 -2.09 -16.32 17.52
C ILE A 208 -1.95 -16.48 19.04
N PHE A 209 -0.77 -16.17 19.58
CA PHE A 209 -0.54 -16.29 21.02
C PHE A 209 -1.29 -15.22 21.82
N ASP A 210 -1.51 -14.03 21.25
CA ASP A 210 -2.35 -13.01 21.87
C ASP A 210 -3.82 -13.45 21.95
N ASP A 211 -4.35 -14.00 20.84
CA ASP A 211 -5.71 -14.57 20.79
C ASP A 211 -5.92 -15.69 21.84
N CYS A 212 -4.88 -16.48 22.09
CA CYS A 212 -4.87 -17.56 23.09
C CYS A 212 -4.66 -17.06 24.54
N GLY A 213 -4.43 -15.76 24.76
CA GLY A 213 -4.17 -15.18 26.08
C GLY A 213 -2.76 -15.45 26.62
N ILE A 214 -1.81 -15.88 25.77
CA ILE A 214 -0.42 -16.18 26.13
C ILE A 214 0.46 -14.97 25.80
N HIS A 215 0.20 -13.86 26.48
CA HIS A 215 0.73 -12.54 26.12
C HIS A 215 2.27 -12.44 26.14
N ASP A 216 2.97 -13.14 27.04
CA ASP A 216 4.43 -13.12 27.08
C ASP A 216 5.06 -13.78 25.84
N ARG A 217 4.41 -14.81 25.28
CA ARG A 217 4.86 -15.40 24.00
C ARG A 217 4.51 -14.49 22.85
N ALA A 218 3.29 -13.96 22.84
CA ALA A 218 2.83 -13.01 21.81
C ALA A 218 3.78 -11.82 21.67
N PHE A 219 4.09 -11.17 22.79
CA PHE A 219 4.95 -9.98 22.81
C PHE A 219 6.38 -10.28 22.31
N ARG A 220 6.94 -11.44 22.66
CA ARG A 220 8.25 -11.86 22.12
C ARG A 220 8.23 -12.03 20.61
N TYR A 221 7.18 -12.60 20.03
CA TYR A 221 7.09 -12.68 18.58
C TYR A 221 6.93 -11.30 17.93
N TYR A 222 6.09 -10.44 18.49
CA TYR A 222 5.99 -9.05 18.02
C TYR A 222 7.33 -8.32 18.10
N GLU A 223 8.05 -8.41 19.22
CA GLU A 223 9.38 -7.80 19.36
C GLU A 223 10.39 -8.33 18.33
N ASN A 224 10.37 -9.63 18.02
CA ASN A 224 11.22 -10.20 16.98
C ASN A 224 10.87 -9.63 15.59
N GLY A 225 9.59 -9.61 15.22
CA GLY A 225 9.13 -9.04 13.93
C GLY A 225 9.46 -7.55 13.81
N ASN A 226 9.19 -6.79 14.86
CA ASN A 226 9.51 -5.36 14.97
C ASN A 226 11.01 -5.10 14.80
N ARG A 227 11.87 -5.89 15.46
CA ARG A 227 13.33 -5.77 15.34
C ARG A 227 13.85 -6.10 13.93
N ILE A 228 13.31 -7.13 13.30
CA ILE A 228 13.62 -7.50 11.90
C ILE A 228 13.29 -6.31 10.98
N LYS A 229 12.11 -5.70 11.15
CA LYS A 229 11.68 -4.55 10.36
C LYS A 229 12.48 -3.28 10.65
N MET A 230 12.85 -3.02 11.90
CA MET A 230 13.73 -1.90 12.25
C MET A 230 15.11 -2.02 11.61
N GLY A 231 15.63 -3.24 11.46
CA GLY A 231 16.84 -3.51 10.68
C GLY A 231 16.69 -3.09 9.21
N GLU A 232 15.58 -3.49 8.57
CA GLU A 232 15.25 -3.12 7.17
C GLU A 232 15.12 -1.59 7.01
N ILE A 233 14.40 -0.92 7.92
CA ILE A 233 14.23 0.53 7.91
C ILE A 233 15.60 1.23 8.02
N THR A 234 16.46 0.76 8.92
CA THR A 234 17.80 1.33 9.09
C THR A 234 18.65 1.15 7.82
N GLN A 235 18.60 -0.03 7.19
CA GLN A 235 19.30 -0.32 5.95
C GLN A 235 18.81 0.50 4.75
N SER A 236 17.51 0.84 4.72
CA SER A 236 16.93 1.70 3.68
C SER A 236 17.40 3.16 3.75
N GLY A 237 18.08 3.55 4.83
CA GLY A 237 18.50 4.93 5.06
C GLY A 237 17.37 5.88 5.51
N PHE A 238 16.20 5.35 5.88
CA PHE A 238 15.09 6.14 6.39
C PHE A 238 15.44 6.76 7.76
N ASP A 239 15.52 8.09 7.80
CA ASP A 239 15.84 8.83 9.03
C ASP A 239 14.56 9.19 9.79
N ILE A 240 14.25 8.37 10.81
CA ILE A 240 13.11 8.57 11.71
C ILE A 240 13.21 9.91 12.46
N GLY A 241 14.41 10.33 12.85
CA GLY A 241 14.61 11.60 13.56
C GLY A 241 14.25 12.79 12.68
N ARG A 242 14.74 12.79 11.44
CA ARG A 242 14.37 13.80 10.43
C ARG A 242 12.88 13.77 10.12
N TYR A 243 12.28 12.58 10.06
CA TYR A 243 10.84 12.44 9.84
C TYR A 243 10.02 13.07 10.98
N LEU A 244 10.37 12.83 12.25
CA LEU A 244 9.71 13.47 13.40
C LEU A 244 9.85 15.00 13.39
N VAL A 245 11.04 15.51 13.04
CA VAL A 245 11.27 16.95 12.88
C VAL A 245 10.39 17.53 11.76
N HIS A 246 10.21 16.79 10.67
CA HIS A 246 9.34 17.22 9.57
C HIS A 246 7.87 17.33 10.01
N ILE A 247 7.35 16.37 10.79
CA ILE A 247 5.99 16.43 11.34
C ILE A 247 5.81 17.65 12.24
N ASP A 248 6.76 17.92 13.13
CA ASP A 248 6.71 19.11 13.98
C ASP A 248 6.76 20.40 13.14
N ARG A 249 7.55 20.43 12.06
CA ARG A 249 7.63 21.56 11.14
C ARG A 249 6.29 21.85 10.45
N ILE A 250 5.53 20.83 10.07
CA ILE A 250 4.18 20.99 9.50
C ILE A 250 3.27 21.74 10.48
N ALA A 251 3.24 21.31 11.74
CA ALA A 251 2.43 21.97 12.77
C ALA A 251 2.90 23.41 13.06
N GLU A 252 4.21 23.68 13.03
CA GLU A 252 4.77 25.01 13.19
C GLU A 252 4.43 25.96 12.03
N THR A 253 4.45 25.46 10.80
CA THR A 253 4.20 26.26 9.60
C THR A 253 2.72 26.60 9.44
N PHE A 254 1.82 25.64 9.70
CA PHE A 254 0.38 25.77 9.43
C PHE A 254 -0.48 26.19 10.64
N GLN A 255 0.03 27.08 11.49
CA GLN A 255 -0.69 27.59 12.69
C GLN A 255 -1.96 28.41 12.39
N LYS A 256 -2.22 28.74 11.12
CA LYS A 256 -3.37 29.56 10.71
C LYS A 256 -4.06 28.91 9.50
N PRO A 257 -5.38 29.06 9.38
CA PRO A 257 -6.10 28.55 8.23
C PRO A 257 -5.58 29.20 6.93
N PRO A 258 -5.72 28.50 5.79
CA PRO A 258 -5.30 29.03 4.51
C PRO A 258 -6.03 30.33 4.17
N ARG A 259 -5.29 31.30 3.63
CA ARG A 259 -5.85 32.60 3.20
C ARG A 259 -6.43 32.54 1.79
N VAL A 260 -5.89 31.67 0.96
CA VAL A 260 -6.30 31.43 -0.42
C VAL A 260 -6.77 29.98 -0.49
N THR A 261 -7.92 29.77 -1.11
CA THR A 261 -8.51 28.44 -1.30
C THR A 261 -8.93 28.29 -2.75
N ALA A 262 -9.02 27.05 -3.21
CA ALA A 262 -9.65 26.72 -4.48
C ALA A 262 -11.13 27.15 -4.49
N ASP A 263 -11.67 27.33 -5.69
CA ASP A 263 -13.08 27.64 -5.89
C ASP A 263 -13.99 26.49 -5.46
N VAL A 264 -15.13 26.87 -4.88
CA VAL A 264 -16.20 25.95 -4.51
C VAL A 264 -17.28 26.02 -5.57
N ASP A 265 -17.30 25.04 -6.47
CA ASP A 265 -18.45 24.82 -7.36
C ASP A 265 -19.53 24.05 -6.61
N SER A 266 -20.75 24.61 -6.53
CA SER A 266 -21.90 23.95 -5.90
C SER A 266 -22.32 22.64 -6.58
N ALA A 267 -21.94 22.42 -7.84
CA ALA A 267 -22.25 21.21 -8.59
C ALA A 267 -21.22 20.08 -8.40
N ARG A 268 -20.06 20.35 -7.79
CA ARG A 268 -19.01 19.34 -7.60
C ARG A 268 -19.33 18.38 -6.44
N PRO A 269 -18.96 17.09 -6.53
CA PRO A 269 -19.00 16.18 -5.40
C PRO A 269 -18.10 16.66 -4.26
N ARG A 270 -18.56 16.51 -3.01
CA ARG A 270 -17.84 16.98 -1.82
C ARG A 270 -17.14 15.83 -1.08
N PRO A 271 -15.82 15.92 -0.84
CA PRO A 271 -15.12 14.94 -0.01
C PRO A 271 -15.46 15.09 1.48
N ILE A 272 -15.53 13.95 2.14
CA ILE A 272 -15.57 13.79 3.60
C ILE A 272 -14.29 13.09 4.00
N PHE A 273 -13.34 13.82 4.58
CA PHE A 273 -12.08 13.25 5.03
C PHE A 273 -12.26 12.56 6.38
N VAL A 274 -11.83 11.30 6.48
CA VAL A 274 -11.82 10.53 7.73
C VAL A 274 -10.36 10.22 8.08
N LEU A 275 -9.85 10.90 9.10
CA LEU A 275 -8.42 10.89 9.45
C LEU A 275 -8.18 10.65 10.94
N GLY A 276 -6.93 10.39 11.29
CA GLY A 276 -6.48 10.13 12.65
C GLY A 276 -5.32 9.13 12.65
N MET A 277 -4.81 8.76 13.82
CA MET A 277 -3.78 7.71 13.89
C MET A 277 -4.30 6.40 13.27
N SER A 278 -3.42 5.64 12.61
CA SER A 278 -3.71 4.26 12.24
C SER A 278 -4.25 3.50 13.46
N ARG A 279 -5.25 2.63 13.26
CA ARG A 279 -5.96 1.88 14.34
C ARG A 279 -6.82 2.70 15.30
N SER A 280 -7.06 3.98 15.03
CA SER A 280 -7.98 4.83 15.82
C SER A 280 -9.48 4.59 15.54
N GLY A 281 -9.82 3.76 14.54
CA GLY A 281 -11.22 3.45 14.18
C GLY A 281 -11.73 4.12 12.90
N THR A 282 -10.86 4.74 12.12
CA THR A 282 -11.20 5.40 10.83
C THR A 282 -11.99 4.51 9.89
N THR A 283 -11.61 3.24 9.72
CA THR A 283 -12.35 2.27 8.87
C THR A 283 -13.78 2.03 9.35
N LEU A 284 -14.02 1.94 10.65
CA LEU A 284 -15.37 1.74 11.18
C LEU A 284 -16.24 2.98 10.92
N ILE A 285 -15.67 4.17 11.11
CA ILE A 285 -16.36 5.44 10.86
C ILE A 285 -16.69 5.60 9.38
N GLU A 286 -15.75 5.30 8.49
CA GLU A 286 -16.02 5.27 7.05
C GLU A 286 -17.17 4.30 6.74
N GLN A 287 -17.12 3.05 7.21
CA GLN A 287 -18.18 2.08 6.96
C GLN A 287 -19.55 2.53 7.45
N VAL A 288 -19.62 3.31 8.54
CA VAL A 288 -20.87 3.90 9.04
C VAL A 288 -21.36 5.00 8.09
N ILE A 289 -20.47 5.88 7.65
CA ILE A 289 -20.80 7.02 6.79
C ILE A 289 -21.21 6.55 5.38
N SER A 290 -20.45 5.63 4.79
CA SER A 290 -20.69 5.11 3.44
C SER A 290 -21.95 4.24 3.31
N ARG A 291 -22.65 3.95 4.42
CA ARG A 291 -24.00 3.34 4.37
C ARG A 291 -25.10 4.34 4.03
N HIS A 292 -24.81 5.64 4.07
CA HIS A 292 -25.77 6.66 3.69
C HIS A 292 -25.94 6.70 2.17
N ALA A 293 -27.19 6.74 1.68
CA ALA A 293 -27.50 6.64 0.24
C ALA A 293 -26.85 7.74 -0.63
N ASN A 294 -26.48 8.87 -0.03
CA ASN A 294 -25.82 9.99 -0.72
C ASN A 294 -24.30 10.06 -0.47
N VAL A 295 -23.66 8.99 0.03
CA VAL A 295 -22.21 8.96 0.27
C VAL A 295 -21.61 7.69 -0.31
N THR A 296 -20.64 7.86 -1.21
CA THR A 296 -19.85 6.75 -1.75
C THR A 296 -18.57 6.57 -0.95
N GLY A 297 -18.28 5.34 -0.50
CA GLY A 297 -17.02 5.02 0.18
C GLY A 297 -15.87 4.84 -0.82
N ARG A 298 -14.77 5.61 -0.70
CA ARG A 298 -13.61 5.49 -1.60
C ARG A 298 -12.34 4.95 -0.94
N GLY A 299 -12.36 4.65 0.35
CA GLY A 299 -11.21 4.06 1.04
C GLY A 299 -10.04 5.04 1.17
N GLU A 300 -8.83 4.50 1.08
CA GLU A 300 -7.57 5.27 1.16
C GLU A 300 -7.22 5.85 -0.20
N LEU A 301 -7.23 7.19 -0.32
CA LEU A 301 -6.92 7.87 -1.57
C LEU A 301 -5.51 8.49 -1.54
N PRO A 302 -4.67 8.26 -2.57
CA PRO A 302 -3.33 8.84 -2.64
C PRO A 302 -3.34 10.32 -3.09
N CYS A 303 -4.52 10.90 -3.36
CA CYS A 303 -4.66 12.13 -4.10
C CYS A 303 -3.99 13.35 -3.44
N ILE A 304 -3.97 13.42 -2.10
CA ILE A 304 -3.32 14.51 -1.37
C ILE A 304 -1.80 14.43 -1.50
N GLU A 305 -1.21 13.23 -1.35
CA GLU A 305 0.23 13.02 -1.55
C GLU A 305 0.64 13.31 -2.99
N MET A 306 -0.19 12.89 -3.96
CA MET A 306 0.03 13.21 -5.37
C MET A 306 -0.02 14.73 -5.64
N ALA A 307 -0.91 15.46 -4.97
CA ALA A 307 -0.99 16.91 -5.08
C ALA A 307 0.27 17.59 -4.52
N ILE A 308 0.76 17.13 -3.36
CA ILE A 308 2.03 17.61 -2.79
C ILE A 308 3.17 17.37 -3.78
N ALA A 309 3.30 16.15 -4.31
CA ALA A 309 4.37 15.78 -5.24
C ALA A 309 4.35 16.60 -6.54
N ARG A 310 3.16 16.97 -7.06
CA ARG A 310 3.04 17.87 -8.22
C ARG A 310 3.43 19.30 -7.87
N LEU A 311 2.91 19.84 -6.78
CA LEU A 311 3.18 21.22 -6.34
C LEU A 311 4.66 21.47 -6.00
N GLU A 312 5.39 20.44 -5.54
CA GLU A 312 6.84 20.49 -5.31
C GLU A 312 7.66 20.48 -6.62
N LYS A 313 7.15 19.85 -7.67
CA LYS A 313 7.85 19.69 -8.97
C LYS A 313 7.57 20.80 -9.97
N ASP A 314 6.42 21.47 -9.86
CA ASP A 314 5.98 22.46 -10.85
C ASP A 314 6.60 23.85 -10.56
N TYR A 315 6.96 24.61 -11.59
CA TYR A 315 7.66 25.93 -11.60
C TYR A 315 9.21 25.96 -11.60
N ASP A 316 9.76 27.07 -12.14
CA ASP A 316 11.19 27.39 -12.31
C ASP A 316 12.08 27.21 -11.06
N GLU A 317 11.50 27.01 -9.88
CA GLU A 317 12.17 26.72 -8.61
C GLU A 317 11.44 25.58 -7.87
N ARG A 318 12.22 24.63 -7.32
CA ARG A 318 11.70 23.50 -6.54
C ARG A 318 11.10 23.99 -5.21
N ARG A 319 9.78 23.85 -5.03
CA ARG A 319 9.10 24.13 -3.75
C ARG A 319 9.32 22.99 -2.75
N VAL A 320 9.28 23.32 -1.47
CA VAL A 320 9.46 22.38 -0.36
C VAL A 320 8.24 22.44 0.57
N TYR A 321 7.57 21.31 0.74
CA TYR A 321 6.53 21.16 1.76
C TYR A 321 7.17 21.11 3.17
N PRO A 322 6.60 21.76 4.19
CA PRO A 322 5.39 22.60 4.19
C PRO A 322 5.63 24.09 3.90
N ASP A 323 6.88 24.56 3.99
CA ASP A 323 7.22 25.99 4.10
C ASP A 323 6.73 26.84 2.91
N ASP A 324 6.96 26.38 1.68
CA ASP A 324 6.62 27.14 0.47
C ASP A 324 5.11 27.10 0.15
N PHE A 325 4.35 26.22 0.81
CA PHE A 325 2.92 26.03 0.52
C PHE A 325 2.06 27.19 1.02
N LEU A 326 2.56 28.02 1.94
CA LEU A 326 1.88 29.23 2.40
C LEU A 326 1.70 30.29 1.29
N HIS A 327 2.43 30.15 0.19
CA HIS A 327 2.49 31.09 -0.93
C HIS A 327 1.84 30.56 -2.22
N LEU A 328 1.10 29.46 -2.13
CA LEU A 328 0.41 28.90 -3.30
C LEU A 328 -0.60 29.88 -3.88
N GLU A 329 -0.60 29.96 -5.21
CA GLU A 329 -1.57 30.73 -5.95
C GLU A 329 -2.90 29.99 -6.08
N LYS A 330 -3.99 30.74 -6.19
CA LYS A 330 -5.33 30.17 -6.33
C LYS A 330 -5.45 29.20 -7.51
N SER A 331 -4.87 29.57 -8.66
CA SER A 331 -4.85 28.75 -9.87
C SER A 331 -4.23 27.37 -9.66
N MET A 332 -3.17 27.28 -8.85
CA MET A 332 -2.54 26.01 -8.50
C MET A 332 -3.49 25.15 -7.67
N LEU A 333 -4.14 25.75 -6.67
CA LEU A 333 -5.12 25.05 -5.83
C LEU A 333 -6.34 24.58 -6.64
N ASP A 334 -6.84 25.40 -7.57
CA ASP A 334 -7.94 25.06 -8.46
C ASP A 334 -7.58 23.84 -9.34
N ASN A 335 -6.37 23.83 -9.91
CA ASN A 335 -5.86 22.72 -10.71
C ASN A 335 -5.74 21.43 -9.90
N GLU A 336 -5.22 21.51 -8.66
CA GLU A 336 -5.04 20.34 -7.80
C GLU A 336 -6.38 19.81 -7.26
N ALA A 337 -7.33 20.69 -6.93
CA ALA A 337 -8.67 20.28 -6.55
C ALA A 337 -9.39 19.57 -7.72
N LYS A 338 -9.20 20.06 -8.96
CA LYS A 338 -9.70 19.39 -10.16
C LYS A 338 -9.04 18.03 -10.37
N ALA A 339 -7.71 17.95 -10.30
CA ALA A 339 -6.98 16.70 -10.49
C ALA A 339 -7.36 15.64 -9.45
N TYR A 340 -7.62 16.04 -8.20
CA TYR A 340 -8.15 15.19 -7.16
C TYR A 340 -9.53 14.61 -7.57
N LEU A 341 -10.47 15.47 -7.99
CA LEU A 341 -11.82 15.02 -8.37
C LEU A 341 -11.78 14.13 -9.61
N ASP A 342 -11.01 14.50 -10.63
CA ASP A 342 -10.82 13.72 -11.85
C ASP A 342 -10.28 12.31 -11.53
N TRP A 343 -9.35 12.20 -10.56
CA TRP A 343 -8.82 10.91 -10.11
C TRP A 343 -9.93 10.05 -9.47
N VAL A 344 -10.73 10.62 -8.58
CA VAL A 344 -11.78 9.89 -7.84
C VAL A 344 -12.90 9.41 -8.76
N THR A 345 -13.23 10.17 -9.80
CA THR A 345 -14.28 9.82 -10.77
C THR A 345 -13.80 8.90 -11.88
N ARG A 346 -12.50 8.56 -11.95
CA ARG A 346 -11.94 7.87 -13.12
C ARG A 346 -12.35 6.40 -13.26
N LEU A 347 -12.59 5.70 -12.16
CA LEU A 347 -13.10 4.31 -12.21
C LEU A 347 -14.61 4.24 -12.28
N HIS A 348 -15.28 5.01 -11.42
CA HIS A 348 -16.72 4.98 -11.24
C HIS A 348 -17.18 6.41 -11.00
N ASP A 349 -18.27 6.80 -11.64
CA ASP A 349 -18.87 8.10 -11.42
C ASP A 349 -19.27 8.32 -9.95
N LEU A 350 -19.29 9.58 -9.53
CA LEU A 350 -19.84 9.98 -8.25
C LEU A 350 -21.31 10.35 -8.45
N ASP A 351 -22.17 9.34 -8.58
CA ASP A 351 -23.63 9.52 -8.66
C ASP A 351 -24.19 10.23 -7.41
N THR A 352 -23.41 10.19 -6.32
CA THR A 352 -23.71 10.82 -5.04
C THR A 352 -22.97 12.15 -4.90
N GLY A 353 -23.64 13.17 -4.34
CA GLY A 353 -23.03 14.47 -4.06
C GLY A 353 -21.88 14.47 -3.03
N HIS A 354 -21.61 13.34 -2.34
CA HIS A 354 -20.51 13.22 -1.37
C HIS A 354 -19.78 11.88 -1.50
N PHE A 355 -18.52 11.85 -1.06
CA PHE A 355 -17.74 10.62 -0.94
C PHE A 355 -16.77 10.70 0.23
N THR A 356 -16.34 9.55 0.77
CA THR A 356 -15.31 9.52 1.82
C THR A 356 -13.92 9.38 1.24
N ASP A 357 -12.97 10.13 1.79
CA ASP A 357 -11.53 9.88 1.69
C ASP A 357 -11.06 9.48 3.08
N LYS A 358 -10.90 8.18 3.30
CA LYS A 358 -10.41 7.63 4.56
C LYS A 358 -8.94 7.32 4.40
N MET A 359 -8.10 8.32 4.62
CA MET A 359 -6.65 8.17 4.71
C MET A 359 -6.21 8.64 6.11
N PRO A 360 -5.82 7.72 7.03
CA PRO A 360 -5.47 8.09 8.40
C PRO A 360 -4.46 9.24 8.45
N PHE A 361 -3.41 9.14 7.64
CA PHE A 361 -2.28 10.09 7.62
C PHE A 361 -2.63 11.49 7.07
N ASN A 362 -3.80 11.69 6.46
CA ASN A 362 -4.26 13.02 6.03
C ASN A 362 -4.32 14.05 7.18
N PHE A 363 -4.22 13.61 8.44
CA PHE A 363 -4.00 14.50 9.59
C PHE A 363 -2.83 15.47 9.39
N ALA A 364 -1.77 15.04 8.67
CA ALA A 364 -0.59 15.87 8.43
C ALA A 364 -0.81 16.92 7.34
N HIS A 365 -1.94 16.86 6.63
CA HIS A 365 -2.18 17.65 5.42
C HIS A 365 -3.50 18.45 5.51
N ILE A 366 -4.05 18.63 6.70
CA ILE A 366 -5.32 19.34 6.93
C ILE A 366 -5.29 20.74 6.32
N TRP A 367 -4.17 21.46 6.42
CA TRP A 367 -4.04 22.79 5.83
C TRP A 367 -4.25 22.76 4.31
N LEU A 368 -3.58 21.84 3.61
CA LEU A 368 -3.73 21.68 2.16
C LEU A 368 -5.13 21.20 1.79
N ILE A 369 -5.70 20.25 2.55
CA ILE A 369 -7.08 19.79 2.36
C ILE A 369 -8.06 20.98 2.45
N ARG A 370 -7.88 21.87 3.43
CA ARG A 370 -8.71 23.08 3.57
C ARG A 370 -8.45 24.11 2.45
N SER A 371 -7.25 24.13 1.89
CA SER A 371 -6.92 24.95 0.71
C SER A 371 -7.63 24.44 -0.54
N LEU A 372 -7.71 23.12 -0.75
CA LEU A 372 -8.33 22.50 -1.94
C LEU A 372 -9.86 22.38 -1.83
N PHE A 373 -10.34 22.09 -0.61
CA PHE A 373 -11.76 21.82 -0.32
C PHE A 373 -12.19 22.55 0.95
N PRO A 374 -12.38 23.89 0.88
CA PRO A 374 -12.75 24.66 2.07
C PRO A 374 -14.10 24.26 2.66
N ASP A 375 -15.00 23.69 1.84
CA ASP A 375 -16.32 23.17 2.24
C ASP A 375 -16.32 21.68 2.65
N ALA A 376 -15.16 21.00 2.66
CA ALA A 376 -15.08 19.61 3.06
C ALA A 376 -15.34 19.40 4.56
N ALA A 377 -16.03 18.31 4.88
CA ALA A 377 -16.10 17.79 6.24
C ALA A 377 -14.79 17.04 6.55
N ILE A 378 -14.25 17.27 7.75
CA ILE A 378 -13.09 16.53 8.27
C ILE A 378 -13.51 15.87 9.58
N ILE A 379 -13.43 14.56 9.63
CA ILE A 379 -13.78 13.74 10.79
C ILE A 379 -12.50 13.16 11.36
N HIS A 380 -12.12 13.66 12.53
CA HIS A 380 -10.96 13.19 13.27
C HIS A 380 -11.37 12.06 14.23
N CYS A 381 -10.84 10.87 13.98
CA CYS A 381 -10.99 9.73 14.87
C CYS A 381 -9.91 9.80 15.96
N HIS A 382 -10.34 9.96 17.21
CA HIS A 382 -9.46 9.97 18.38
C HIS A 382 -9.77 8.77 19.29
N ARG A 383 -8.71 8.11 19.75
CA ARG A 383 -8.76 6.93 20.61
C ARG A 383 -7.68 7.04 21.67
N HIS A 384 -7.87 6.35 22.79
CA HIS A 384 -6.91 6.34 23.89
C HIS A 384 -5.48 6.01 23.41
N PRO A 385 -4.43 6.73 23.85
CA PRO A 385 -3.07 6.56 23.34
C PRO A 385 -2.54 5.13 23.46
N LEU A 386 -2.78 4.45 24.58
CA LEU A 386 -2.31 3.07 24.79
C LEU A 386 -2.93 2.09 23.77
N ASP A 387 -4.22 2.26 23.45
CA ASP A 387 -4.89 1.41 22.45
C ASP A 387 -4.26 1.58 21.08
N VAL A 388 -3.99 2.84 20.70
CA VAL A 388 -3.40 3.17 19.40
C VAL A 388 -1.97 2.67 19.32
N ILE A 389 -1.12 3.00 20.30
CA ILE A 389 0.30 2.65 20.29
C ILE A 389 0.46 1.11 20.26
N LEU A 390 -0.20 0.37 21.15
CA LEU A 390 -0.08 -1.09 21.16
C LEU A 390 -0.67 -1.73 19.90
N SER A 391 -1.82 -1.26 19.42
CA SER A 391 -2.42 -1.80 18.20
C SER A 391 -1.57 -1.55 16.95
N ASN A 392 -0.81 -0.45 16.90
CA ASN A 392 0.14 -0.21 15.81
C ASN A 392 1.38 -1.09 15.97
N TYR A 393 1.93 -1.20 17.18
CA TYR A 393 3.10 -2.03 17.46
C TYR A 393 2.89 -3.54 17.18
N PHE A 394 1.65 -4.02 17.30
CA PHE A 394 1.27 -5.42 17.01
C PHE A 394 0.87 -5.66 15.55
N GLN A 395 0.93 -4.64 14.69
CA GLN A 395 0.51 -4.72 13.30
C GLN A 395 1.70 -4.55 12.36
N TRP A 396 1.77 -5.40 11.34
CA TRP A 396 2.69 -5.21 10.22
C TRP A 396 2.05 -4.29 9.17
N PHE A 397 2.72 -3.20 8.83
CA PHE A 397 2.28 -2.16 7.88
C PHE A 397 3.11 -2.10 6.58
N GLY A 398 3.81 -3.19 6.21
CA GLY A 398 4.66 -3.15 5.03
C GLY A 398 5.74 -2.06 5.14
N SER A 399 5.90 -1.24 4.10
CA SER A 399 6.89 -0.16 4.06
C SER A 399 6.26 1.23 4.08
N ASP A 400 4.94 1.32 4.29
CA ASP A 400 4.21 2.58 4.24
C ASP A 400 4.35 3.38 5.55
N ILE A 401 4.52 2.71 6.70
CA ILE A 401 4.53 3.35 8.02
C ILE A 401 5.73 2.88 8.87
N ASN A 402 6.87 3.57 8.78
CA ASN A 402 8.12 3.12 9.40
C ASN A 402 8.29 3.45 10.90
N TYR A 403 7.47 4.34 11.48
CA TYR A 403 7.63 4.79 12.87
C TYR A 403 6.93 3.90 13.91
N VAL A 404 6.28 2.80 13.51
CA VAL A 404 5.44 1.97 14.39
C VAL A 404 6.15 0.77 15.00
N TYR A 405 7.36 0.45 14.53
CA TYR A 405 8.09 -0.78 14.88
C TYR A 405 8.99 -0.65 16.12
N ASP A 406 8.95 0.51 16.79
CA ASP A 406 9.63 0.74 18.07
C ASP A 406 8.71 1.55 18.98
N LEU A 407 8.54 1.10 20.23
CA LEU A 407 7.58 1.71 21.17
C LEU A 407 7.95 3.14 21.57
N GLU A 408 9.24 3.45 21.69
CA GLU A 408 9.69 4.78 22.07
C GLU A 408 9.50 5.76 20.91
N ILE A 409 9.89 5.36 19.69
CA ILE A 409 9.65 6.14 18.47
C ILE A 409 8.15 6.37 18.27
N LEU A 410 7.33 5.34 18.40
CA LEU A 410 5.89 5.43 18.23
C LEU A 410 5.24 6.34 19.28
N ALA A 411 5.69 6.29 20.54
CA ALA A 411 5.23 7.20 21.59
C ALA A 411 5.61 8.66 21.29
N ARG A 412 6.85 8.91 20.83
CA ARG A 412 7.30 10.25 20.39
C ARG A 412 6.48 10.75 19.22
N PHE A 413 6.24 9.90 18.21
CA PHE A 413 5.39 10.22 17.07
C PHE A 413 3.96 10.58 17.52
N TYR A 414 3.39 9.83 18.46
CA TYR A 414 2.06 10.13 19.00
C TYR A 414 2.00 11.52 19.66
N VAL A 415 3.06 11.94 20.36
CA VAL A 415 3.16 13.29 20.95
C VAL A 415 3.24 14.37 19.86
N CYS A 416 4.00 14.16 18.78
CA CYS A 416 4.01 15.05 17.61
C CYS A 416 2.62 15.15 16.97
N TYR A 417 1.98 14.00 16.73
CA TYR A 417 0.62 13.91 16.22
C TYR A 417 -0.38 14.69 17.08
N HIS A 418 -0.36 14.51 18.40
CA HIS A 418 -1.30 15.20 19.29
C HIS A 418 -1.10 16.71 19.26
N ARG A 419 0.15 17.19 19.31
CA ARG A 419 0.47 18.63 19.16
C ARG A 419 -0.06 19.18 17.83
N MET A 420 0.06 18.40 16.77
CA MET A 420 -0.46 18.76 15.46
C MET A 420 -2.00 18.68 15.37
N MET A 421 -2.70 17.91 16.18
CA MET A 421 -4.16 17.95 16.17
C MET A 421 -4.76 19.04 17.08
N ASP A 422 -3.97 19.58 18.01
CA ASP A 422 -4.39 20.64 18.94
C ASP A 422 -4.35 22.06 18.36
N HIS A 423 -3.54 22.30 17.32
CA HIS A 423 -3.47 23.61 16.63
C HIS A 423 -4.59 23.77 15.59
#